data_AF-A0AB36YWL2-F1
#
_entry.id   AF-A0AB36YWL2-F1
#
_cell.length_a   1.000
_cell.length_b   1.000
_cell.length_c   1.000
_cell.angle_alpha   90.00
_cell.angle_beta   90.00
_cell.angle_gamma   90.00
#
_symmetry.space_group_name_H-M   'P 1'
#
loop_
_entity.id
_entity.type
_entity.pdbx_description
1 polymer ?
#
loop_
_entity_poly.entity_id
_entity_poly.type
_entity_poly.pdbx_seq_one_letter_code
_entity_poly.pdbx_strand_id
1 'polypeptide(L)' 'MHGSNQRQTDALAIKAYELFMATHLEPDNAEARATLFAWVQESPEHWQAFLALDQYLAEVSHVLHGDGEGRSRRN' A
#
# COMPACT_ATOMS: atom_id res chain seq x y z
N MET A 1 -3.63 -20.40 18.45
CA MET A 1 -4.13 -19.02 18.36
C MET A 1 -3.41 -18.16 17.31
N HIS A 2 -2.19 -18.50 16.86
CA HIS A 2 -1.48 -17.70 15.83
C HIS A 2 -2.07 -17.74 14.41
N GLY A 3 -2.65 -18.87 13.98
CA GLY A 3 -3.20 -19.00 12.62
C GLY A 3 -4.49 -18.20 12.35
N SER A 4 -5.16 -17.67 13.37
CA SER A 4 -6.33 -16.80 13.16
C SER A 4 -5.93 -15.34 12.95
N ASN A 5 -4.94 -14.86 13.71
CA ASN A 5 -4.41 -13.51 13.55
C ASN A 5 -3.71 -13.34 12.20
N GLN A 6 -2.94 -14.34 11.76
CA GLN A 6 -2.26 -14.27 10.46
C GLN A 6 -3.26 -14.21 9.29
N ARG A 7 -4.31 -15.03 9.31
CA ARG A 7 -5.39 -14.97 8.31
C ARG A 7 -6.10 -13.61 8.27
N GLN A 8 -6.27 -12.98 9.43
CA GLN A 8 -6.84 -11.64 9.51
C GLN A 8 -5.91 -10.59 8.90
N THR A 9 -4.62 -10.64 9.24
CA THR A 9 -3.60 -9.76 8.64
C THR A 9 -3.53 -9.92 7.12
N ASP A 10 -3.54 -11.16 6.62
CA ASP A 10 -3.52 -11.44 5.18
C ASP A 10 -4.75 -10.86 4.48
N ALA A 11 -5.93 -11.00 5.09
CA ALA A 11 -7.17 -10.43 4.54
C ALA A 11 -7.14 -8.90 4.48
N LEU A 12 -6.57 -8.24 5.50
CA LEU A 12 -6.40 -6.79 5.52
C LEU A 12 -5.41 -6.33 4.44
N ALA A 13 -4.31 -7.07 4.24
CA ALA A 13 -3.33 -6.76 3.21
C ALA A 13 -3.92 -6.89 1.79
N ILE A 14 -4.69 -7.96 1.52
CA ILE A 14 -5.38 -8.14 0.24
C ILE A 14 -6.35 -6.99 -0.01
N LYS A 15 -7.16 -6.63 0.99
CA LYS A 15 -8.14 -5.55 0.84
C LYS A 15 -7.48 -4.18 0.63
N ALA A 16 -6.36 -3.90 1.32
CA ALA A 16 -5.59 -2.69 1.08
C ALA A 16 -5.09 -2.61 -0.38
N TYR A 17 -4.60 -3.73 -0.92
CA TYR A 17 -4.16 -3.82 -2.31
C TYR A 17 -5.30 -3.63 -3.31
N GLU A 18 -6.44 -4.28 -3.10
CA GLU A 18 -7.63 -4.14 -3.95
C GLU A 18 -8.12 -2.69 -4.03
N LEU A 19 -8.26 -2.03 -2.87
CA LEU A 19 -8.71 -0.63 -2.80
C LEU A 19 -7.70 0.32 -3.43
N PHE A 20 -6.40 0.09 -3.20
CA PHE A 20 -5.34 0.84 -3.87
C PHE A 20 -5.45 0.71 -5.39
N MET A 21 -5.52 -0.52 -5.91
CA MET A 21 -5.63 -0.79 -7.35
C MET A 21 -6.88 -0.17 -7.98
N ALA A 22 -8.03 -0.22 -7.29
CA ALA A 22 -9.25 0.43 -7.76
C ALA A 22 -9.06 1.95 -7.94
N THR A 23 -8.42 2.62 -6.97
CA THR A 23 -8.12 4.06 -7.08
C THR A 23 -7.03 4.37 -8.10
N HIS A 24 -6.12 3.43 -8.37
CA HIS A 24 -5.04 3.61 -9.33
C HIS A 24 -5.50 3.41 -10.78
N LEU A 25 -6.34 2.41 -11.03
CA LEU A 25 -6.91 2.12 -12.35
C LEU A 25 -7.98 3.14 -12.76
N GLU A 26 -8.72 3.68 -11.79
CA GLU A 26 -9.78 4.66 -12.02
C GLU A 26 -9.54 5.93 -11.18
N PRO A 27 -8.54 6.76 -11.52
CA PRO A 27 -8.17 7.91 -10.71
C PRO A 27 -9.28 8.97 -10.62
N ASP A 28 -10.19 9.04 -11.58
CA ASP A 28 -11.33 9.96 -11.57
C ASP A 28 -12.57 9.39 -10.86
N ASN A 29 -12.54 8.12 -10.45
CA ASN A 29 -13.64 7.51 -9.73
C ASN A 29 -13.66 7.97 -8.26
N ALA A 30 -14.50 8.96 -7.99
CA ALA A 30 -14.69 9.50 -6.65
C ALA A 30 -15.25 8.47 -5.65
N GLU A 31 -16.03 7.49 -6.11
CA GLU A 31 -16.59 6.43 -5.28
C GLU A 31 -15.50 5.45 -4.81
N ALA A 32 -14.56 5.08 -5.69
CA ALA A 32 -13.41 4.26 -5.33
C ALA A 32 -12.56 4.93 -4.24
N ARG A 33 -12.29 6.24 -4.40
CA ARG A 33 -11.57 7.02 -3.38
C ARG A 33 -12.34 7.12 -2.06
N ALA A 34 -13.64 7.41 -2.11
CA ALA A 34 -14.48 7.47 -0.92
C ALA A 34 -14.51 6.13 -0.17
N THR A 35 -14.54 5.01 -0.90
CA THR A 35 -14.50 3.66 -0.34
C THR A 35 -13.19 3.37 0.37
N LEU A 36 -12.04 3.75 -0.23
CA LEU A 36 -10.73 3.63 0.39
C LEU A 36 -10.68 4.43 1.70
N PHE A 37 -11.11 5.70 1.69
CA PHE A 37 -11.10 6.55 2.87
C PHE A 37 -12.02 6.02 3.98
N ALA A 38 -13.23 5.58 3.63
CA ALA A 38 -14.17 5.02 4.57
C ALA A 38 -13.60 3.76 5.25
N TRP A 39 -12.98 2.88 4.47
CA TRP A 39 -12.37 1.66 5.00
C TRP A 39 -11.20 1.94 5.94
N VAL A 40 -10.30 2.87 5.56
CA VAL A 40 -9.16 3.26 6.40
C VAL A 40 -9.60 3.89 7.74
N GLN A 41 -10.69 4.66 7.73
CA GLN A 41 -11.21 5.31 8.94
C GLN A 41 -11.96 4.36 9.89
N GLU A 42 -12.40 3.21 9.39
CA GLU A 42 -13.20 2.24 10.16
C GLU A 42 -12.41 1.61 11.33
N SER A 43 -11.10 1.38 11.16
CA SER A 43 -10.28 0.73 12.18
C SER A 43 -8.79 1.08 12.07
N PRO A 44 -8.05 1.19 13.19
CA PRO A 44 -6.60 1.37 13.18
C PRO A 44 -5.84 0.27 12.43
N GLU A 45 -6.32 -0.97 12.47
CA GLU A 45 -5.73 -2.11 11.76
C GLU A 45 -5.83 -1.95 10.24
N HIS A 46 -6.90 -1.34 9.73
CA HIS A 46 -7.04 -1.03 8.30
C HIS A 46 -6.01 0.01 7.86
N TRP A 47 -5.82 1.06 8.66
CA TRP A 47 -4.78 2.07 8.44
C TRP A 47 -3.37 1.45 8.44
N GLN A 48 -3.10 0.55 9.39
CA GLN A 48 -1.81 -0.16 9.46
C GLN A 48 -1.57 -1.02 8.22
N ALA A 49 -2.59 -1.73 7.73
CA ALA A 49 -2.48 -2.52 6.51
C ALA A 49 -2.18 -1.65 5.28
N PHE A 50 -2.78 -0.46 5.20
CA PHE A 50 -2.51 0.48 4.12
C PHE A 50 -1.08 1.06 4.19
N LEU A 51 -0.59 1.39 5.38
CA LEU A 51 0.79 1.83 5.59
C LEU A 51 1.82 0.76 5.22
N ALA A 52 1.55 -0.50 5.56
CA ALA A 52 2.43 -1.61 5.18
C ALA A 52 2.53 -1.76 3.65
N LEU A 53 1.42 -1.56 2.94
CA LEU A 53 1.41 -1.54 1.47
C LEU A 53 2.23 -0.37 0.91
N ASP A 54 2.05 0.84 1.43
CA ASP A 54 2.82 2.02 1.01
C ASP A 54 4.34 1.82 1.17
N GLN A 55 4.75 1.29 2.34
CA GLN A 55 6.15 0.96 2.60
C GLN A 55 6.69 -0.08 1.62
N TYR A 56 5.94 -1.15 1.34
CA TYR A 56 6.34 -2.16 0.36
C TYR A 56 6.52 -1.57 -1.04
N LEU A 57 5.60 -0.70 -1.48
CA LEU A 57 5.70 -0.03 -2.79
C LEU A 57 6.90 0.92 -2.84
N ALA A 58 7.19 1.65 -1.76
CA ALA A 58 8.35 2.51 -1.66
C ALA A 58 9.67 1.71 -1.74
N GLU A 59 9.75 0.57 -1.07
CA GLU A 59 10.90 -0.34 -1.13
C GLU A 59 11.11 -0.91 -2.54
N VAL A 60 10.04 -1.40 -3.18
CA VAL A 60 10.09 -1.89 -4.57
C VAL A 60 10.52 -0.77 -5.51
N SER A 61 9.96 0.44 -5.34
CA SER A 61 10.36 1.61 -6.14
C SER A 61 11.84 1.93 -5.93
N HIS A 62 12.34 1.90 -4.70
CA HIS A 62 13.76 2.14 -4.42
C HIS A 62 14.67 1.11 -5.09
N VAL A 63 14.29 -0.18 -5.08
CA VAL A 63 15.04 -1.23 -5.77
C VAL A 63 15.02 -1.03 -7.29
N LEU A 64 13.88 -0.65 -7.85
CA LEU A 64 13.73 -0.41 -9.29
C LEU A 64 14.48 0.83 -9.78
N HIS A 65 14.58 1.87 -8.95
CA HIS A 65 15.27 3.12 -9.25
C HIS A 65 16.72 3.18 -8.69
N GLY A 66 17.16 2.12 -8.02
CA GLY A 66 18.45 2.00 -7.36
C GLY A 66 19.61 1.84 -8.33
N ASP A 67 19.97 2.92 -9.04
CA ASP A 67 21.32 3.16 -9.62
C ASP A 67 21.46 4.55 -10.32
N GLY A 68 20.56 5.52 -10.09
CA GLY A 68 20.60 6.83 -10.76
C GLY A 68 21.50 7.91 -10.12
N GLU A 69 21.75 7.87 -8.81
CA GLU A 69 22.44 8.96 -8.08
C GLU A 69 23.83 8.58 -7.53
N GLY A 70 24.43 7.52 -8.09
CA GLY A 70 25.79 7.07 -7.75
C GLY A 70 26.91 7.54 -8.69
N ARG A 71 26.60 8.32 -9.75
CA ARG A 71 27.60 8.76 -10.74
C ARG A 71 27.63 10.28 -10.91
N SER A 72 27.79 11.02 -9.81
CA SER A 72 28.22 12.43 -9.87
C SER A 72 29.04 12.86 -8.65
N ARG A 73 29.96 12.00 -8.21
CA ARG A 73 31.06 12.36 -7.30
C ARG A 73 32.30 11.53 -7.64
N ARG A 74 32.96 11.87 -8.75
CA ARG A 74 34.39 11.63 -9.04
C ARG A 74 34.69 12.02 -10.49
N ASN A 75 35.01 13.30 -10.70
CA ASN A 75 36.28 13.76 -11.28
C ASN A 75 36.27 15.29 -11.36
#